data_AF-A0A9E2I4P6-F1
#
_entry.id   AF-A0A9E2I4P6-F1
#
_cell.length_a   1.000
_cell.length_b   1.000
_cell.length_c   1.000
_cell.angle_alpha   90.00
_cell.angle_beta   90.00
_cell.angle_gamma   90.00
#
_symmetry.space_group_name_H-M   'P 1'
#
loop_
_entity.id
_entity.type
_entity.pdbx_description
1 polymer ?
#
loop_
_entity_poly.entity_id
_entity_poly.type
_entity_poly.pdbx_seq_one_letter_code
_entity_poly.pdbx_strand_id
1 'polypeptide(L)'
;MNPQIQNYLEQNLPFYLDMLRRMVAINSFTANAAGVNALADLTADIFADLEFTAERVPSTNPKYGSHLVLTRRGDSNRVVGLIAHLDTVFPPEEEA
;
A
#
# COMPACT_ATOMS: atom_id res chain seq x y z
N MET A 1 16.74 18.52 -5.24
CA MET A 1 15.30 18.26 -5.44
C MET A 1 14.73 19.39 -6.29
N ASN A 2 13.78 19.14 -7.18
CA ASN A 2 13.03 20.23 -7.81
C ASN A 2 12.28 21.02 -6.70
N PRO A 3 12.48 22.34 -6.54
CA PRO A 3 11.84 23.12 -5.47
C PRO A 3 10.31 23.03 -5.45
N GLN A 4 9.69 22.84 -6.62
CA GLN A 4 8.23 22.67 -6.72
C GLN A 4 7.78 21.36 -6.08
N ILE A 5 8.50 20.26 -6.33
CA ILE A 5 8.21 18.95 -5.73
C ILE A 5 8.43 19.00 -4.23
N GLN A 6 9.52 19.64 -3.78
CA GLN A 6 9.80 19.79 -2.36
C GLN A 6 8.68 20.55 -1.64
N ASN A 7 8.30 21.73 -2.14
CA ASN A 7 7.23 22.52 -1.55
C ASN A 7 5.89 21.77 -1.51
N TYR A 8 5.57 21.02 -2.58
CA TYR A 8 4.37 20.19 -2.63
C TYR A 8 4.38 19.09 -1.55
N LEU A 9 5.51 18.38 -1.39
CA LEU A 9 5.63 17.34 -0.38
C LEU A 9 5.58 17.90 1.05
N GLU A 10 6.22 19.04 1.30
CA GLU A 10 6.19 19.71 2.60
C GLU A 10 4.78 20.16 2.99
N GLN A 11 4.04 20.76 2.06
CA GLN A 11 2.65 21.20 2.29
C GLN A 11 1.70 20.03 2.53
N ASN A 12 1.94 18.88 1.89
CA ASN A 12 1.09 17.69 2.01
C ASN A 12 1.60 16.68 3.04
N LEU A 13 2.69 16.98 3.77
CA LEU A 13 3.24 16.08 4.78
C LEU A 13 2.21 15.64 5.84
N PRO A 14 1.33 16.52 6.37
CA PRO A 14 0.32 16.09 7.34
C PRO A 14 -0.63 15.02 6.79
N PHE A 15 -1.00 15.12 5.51
CA PHE A 15 -1.82 14.12 4.83
C PHE A 15 -1.09 12.77 4.71
N TYR A 16 0.17 12.77 4.28
CA TYR A 16 0.95 11.53 4.17
C TYR A 16 1.22 10.88 5.52
N LEU A 17 1.40 11.66 6.58
CA LEU A 17 1.55 11.14 7.94
C LEU A 17 0.26 10.52 8.47
N ASP A 18 -0.91 11.12 8.22
CA ASP A 18 -2.19 10.49 8.58
C ASP A 18 -2.44 9.19 7.80
N MET A 19 -2.10 9.19 6.51
CA MET A 19 -2.16 8.00 5.67
C MET A 19 -1.27 6.88 6.24
N LEU A 20 -0.01 7.20 6.58
CA LEU A 20 0.91 6.25 7.21
C LEU A 20 0.37 5.76 8.56
N ARG A 21 -0.16 6.65 9.40
CA ARG A 21 -0.78 6.30 10.68
C ARG A 21 -1.92 5.29 10.49
N ARG A 22 -2.79 5.49 9.50
CA ARG A 22 -3.89 4.57 9.17
C ARG A 22 -3.37 3.21 8.70
N MET A 23 -2.31 3.19 7.90
CA MET A 23 -1.68 1.96 7.44
C MET A 23 -1.04 1.18 8.59
N VAL A 24 -0.27 1.85 9.45
CA VAL A 24 0.40 1.24 10.62
C VAL A 24 -0.60 0.71 11.65
N ALA A 25 -1.78 1.34 11.78
CA ALA A 25 -2.84 0.87 12.67
C ALA A 25 -3.48 -0.45 12.24
N ILE A 26 -3.17 -0.97 11.04
CA ILE A 26 -3.61 -2.29 10.59
C ILE A 26 -2.47 -3.28 10.84
N ASN A 27 -2.64 -4.15 11.83
CA ASN A 27 -1.71 -5.27 12.02
C ASN A 27 -1.71 -6.12 10.75
N SER A 28 -0.58 -6.08 10.03
CA SER A 28 -0.37 -6.78 8.76
C SER A 28 0.69 -7.86 8.91
N PHE A 29 0.77 -8.51 10.08
CA PHE A 29 1.69 -9.62 10.30
C PHE A 29 1.61 -10.64 9.16
N THR A 30 2.74 -11.20 8.71
CA THR A 30 2.78 -12.15 7.57
C THR A 30 1.76 -13.28 7.69
N ALA A 31 1.53 -13.85 8.88
CA ALA A 31 0.55 -14.92 9.09
C ALA A 31 -0.89 -14.44 9.38
N ASN A 32 -1.10 -13.13 9.48
CA ASN A 32 -2.41 -12.49 9.60
C ASN A 32 -2.96 -12.11 8.22
N ALA A 33 -3.43 -13.09 7.46
CA ALA A 33 -3.95 -12.88 6.11
C ALA A 33 -5.10 -11.85 6.05
N ALA A 34 -5.94 -11.79 7.09
CA ALA A 34 -7.02 -10.81 7.17
C ALA A 34 -6.47 -9.37 7.27
N GLY A 35 -5.45 -9.16 8.10
CA GLY A 35 -4.76 -7.88 8.24
C GLY A 35 -4.04 -7.44 6.98
N VAL A 36 -3.32 -8.36 6.32
CA VAL A 36 -2.68 -8.08 5.03
C VAL A 36 -3.71 -7.67 3.97
N ASN A 37 -4.83 -8.39 3.87
CA ASN A 37 -5.89 -8.04 2.91
C ASN A 37 -6.53 -6.68 3.23
N ALA A 38 -6.77 -6.37 4.52
CA ALA A 38 -7.32 -5.08 4.93
C ALA A 38 -6.38 -3.91 4.60
N LEU A 39 -5.07 -4.07 4.83
CA LEU A 39 -4.08 -3.08 4.42
C LEU A 39 -4.01 -2.95 2.90
N ALA A 40 -4.19 -4.05 2.17
CA ALA A 40 -4.25 -4.04 0.72
C ALA A 40 -5.50 -3.30 0.21
N ASP A 41 -6.64 -3.37 0.90
CA ASP A 41 -7.86 -2.64 0.57
C ASP A 41 -7.65 -1.14 0.78
N LEU A 42 -7.12 -0.74 1.94
CA LEU A 42 -6.75 0.65 2.20
C LEU A 42 -5.76 1.20 1.15
N THR A 43 -4.77 0.39 0.76
CA THR A 43 -3.80 0.78 -0.27
C THR A 43 -4.46 0.96 -1.63
N ALA A 44 -5.41 0.09 -2.00
CA ALA A 44 -6.17 0.23 -3.24
C ALA A 44 -7.00 1.52 -3.26
N ASP A 45 -7.67 1.84 -2.15
CA ASP A 45 -8.48 3.06 -2.01
C ASP A 45 -7.63 4.33 -2.16
N ILE A 46 -6.45 4.39 -1.54
CA ILE A 46 -5.51 5.52 -1.66
C ILE A 46 -5.09 5.74 -3.13
N PHE A 47 -4.87 4.65 -3.87
CA PHE A 47 -4.41 4.71 -5.25
C PHE A 47 -5.53 4.91 -6.26
N ALA A 48 -6.79 4.63 -5.91
CA ALA A 48 -7.94 4.88 -6.76
C ALA A 48 -8.10 6.37 -7.10
N ASP A 49 -7.83 7.27 -6.14
CA ASP A 49 -7.80 8.73 -6.34
C ASP A 49 -6.71 9.18 -7.34
N LEU A 50 -5.72 8.32 -7.57
CA LEU A 50 -4.65 8.53 -8.55
C LEU A 50 -4.92 7.80 -9.87
N GLU A 51 -6.13 7.30 -10.09
CA GLU A 51 -6.60 6.59 -11.28
C GLU A 51 -5.92 5.25 -11.53
N PHE A 52 -5.44 4.59 -10.47
CA PHE A 52 -4.99 3.21 -10.56
C PHE A 52 -6.18 2.26 -10.48
N THR A 53 -6.07 1.15 -11.19
CA THR A 53 -6.94 -0.03 -11.08
C THR A 53 -6.28 -1.07 -10.19
N ALA A 54 -7.07 -1.74 -9.36
CA ALA A 54 -6.59 -2.75 -8.42
C ALA A 54 -7.04 -4.16 -8.82
N GLU A 55 -6.11 -5.11 -8.74
CA GLU A 55 -6.37 -6.54 -8.91
C GLU A 55 -5.83 -7.31 -7.70
N ARG A 56 -6.55 -8.36 -7.28
CA ARG A 56 -6.14 -9.30 -6.23
C ARG A 56 -5.67 -10.60 -6.88
N VAL A 57 -4.44 -10.99 -6.57
CA VAL A 57 -3.89 -12.28 -7.00
C VAL A 57 -3.70 -13.17 -5.76
N PRO A 58 -4.40 -14.31 -5.65
CA PRO A 58 -4.24 -15.21 -4.50
C PRO A 58 -2.78 -15.64 -4.31
N SER A 59 -2.34 -15.69 -3.05
CA SER A 59 -1.03 -16.27 -2.73
C SER A 59 -1.00 -17.76 -3.10
N THR A 60 0.16 -18.26 -3.52
CA THR A 60 0.37 -19.70 -3.73
C THR A 60 0.24 -20.49 -2.43
N ASN A 61 0.44 -19.84 -1.28
CA ASN A 61 0.13 -20.40 0.02
C ASN A 61 -1.17 -19.76 0.55
N PRO A 62 -2.27 -20.54 0.69
CA PRO A 62 -3.57 -20.00 1.12
C PRO A 62 -3.58 -19.49 2.57
N LYS A 63 -2.51 -19.68 3.33
CA LYS A 63 -2.36 -19.11 4.68
C LYS A 63 -1.99 -17.63 4.68
N TYR A 64 -1.59 -17.06 3.54
CA TYR A 64 -1.15 -15.67 3.42
C TYR A 64 -2.17 -14.81 2.67
N GLY A 65 -2.09 -13.49 2.89
CA GLY A 65 -2.91 -12.51 2.18
C GLY A 65 -2.69 -12.54 0.67
N SER A 66 -3.67 -12.05 -0.09
CA SER A 66 -3.57 -11.93 -1.54
C SER A 66 -2.61 -10.80 -1.91
N HIS A 67 -1.88 -10.97 -3.02
CA HIS A 67 -1.09 -9.89 -3.60
C HIS A 67 -2.02 -8.80 -4.17
N LEU A 68 -1.60 -7.54 -4.03
CA LEU A 68 -2.22 -6.39 -4.67
C LEU A 68 -1.39 -6.00 -5.90
N VAL A 69 -2.04 -5.94 -7.06
CA VAL A 69 -1.47 -5.35 -8.27
C VAL A 69 -2.19 -4.06 -8.58
N LEU A 70 -1.45 -2.96 -8.66
CA LEU A 70 -1.98 -1.63 -9.02
C LEU A 70 -1.47 -1.24 -10.40
N THR A 71 -2.38 -0.94 -11.31
CA THR A 71 -2.05 -0.56 -12.69
C THR A 71 -2.66 0.78 -13.05
N ARG A 72 -1.84 1.71 -13.54
CA ARG A 72 -2.27 2.94 -14.20
C ARG A 72 -1.67 3.01 -15.59
N ARG A 73 -2.49 3.31 -16.60
CA ARG A 73 -2.03 3.51 -17.97
C ARG A 73 -1.41 4.91 -18.10
N GLY A 74 -0.16 4.96 -18.57
CA GLY A 74 0.48 6.21 -18.98
C GLY A 74 0.38 6.46 -20.49
N ASP A 75 0.93 7.60 -20.93
CA ASP A 75 0.86 8.05 -22.32
C ASP A 75 2.04 7.59 -23.19
N SER A 76 2.96 6.79 -22.64
CA SER A 76 4.16 6.31 -23.34
C SER A 76 4.20 4.79 -23.42
N ASN A 77 5.05 4.26 -24.31
CA ASN A 77 5.29 2.81 -24.42
C ASN A 77 6.26 2.27 -23.36
N ARG A 78 6.68 3.08 -22.38
CA ARG A 78 7.57 2.64 -21.29
C ARG A 78 6.74 2.21 -20.08
N VAL A 79 7.18 1.15 -19.43
CA VAL A 79 6.56 0.60 -18.22
C VAL A 79 7.52 0.75 -17.05
N VAL A 80 7.01 1.24 -15.92
CA VAL A 80 7.74 1.30 -14.65
C VAL A 80 7.06 0.35 -13.67
N GLY A 81 7.81 -0.63 -13.17
CA GLY A 81 7.35 -1.54 -12.12
C GLY A 81 7.89 -1.11 -10.77
N LEU A 82 7.00 -0.98 -9.78
CA LEU A 82 7.35 -0.71 -8.38
C LEU A 82 6.88 -1.91 -7.54
N ILE A 83 7.76 -2.43 -6.68
CA ILE A 83 7.47 -3.59 -5.84
C ILE A 83 7.70 -3.19 -4.39
N ALA A 84 6.71 -3.48 -3.55
CA ALA A 84 6.75 -3.34 -2.11
C ALA A 84 6.01 -4.53 -1.47
N HIS A 85 6.19 -4.72 -0.16
CA HIS A 85 5.42 -5.69 0.62
C HIS A 85 4.54 -4.93 1.61
N LEU A 86 3.36 -5.49 1.91
CA LEU A 86 2.41 -4.91 2.86
C LEU A 86 2.61 -5.49 4.27
N ASP A 87 3.13 -6.71 4.36
CA ASP A 87 3.19 -7.43 5.62
C ASP A 87 4.37 -7.01 6.50
N THR A 88 4.23 -7.27 7.79
CA THR A 88 5.22 -6.99 8.81
C THR A 88 5.59 -8.23 9.61
N VAL A 89 6.61 -8.10 10.44
CA VAL A 89 7.11 -9.17 11.32
C VAL A 89 6.45 -9.20 12.70
N PHE A 90 5.55 -8.26 13.01
CA PHE A 90 4.99 -8.08 14.35
C PHE A 90 3.61 -8.74 14.47
N PRO A 91 3.49 -9.86 15.22
CA PRO A 91 2.22 -10.55 15.40
C PRO A 91 1.28 -9.75 16.34
N PRO A 92 -0.05 -9.96 16.26
CA PRO A 92 -1.02 -9.22 17.07
C PRO A 92 -0.76 -9.25 18.59
N GLU A 93 -0.13 -10.30 19.10
CA GLU A 93 0.21 -10.45 20.51
C GLU A 93 1.26 -9.42 21.00
N GLU A 94 2.06 -8.84 20.10
CA GLU A 94 3.05 -7.80 20.43
C GLU A 94 2.46 -6.38 20.45
N GLU A 95 1.20 -6.20 20.05
CA GLU A 95 0.50 -4.89 20.08
C GLU A 95 -0.34 -4.66 21.36
N ALA A 96 -0.34 -5.64 22.28
CA ALA A 96 -1.14 -5.65 23.51
C ALA A 96 -0.59 -4.78 24.65
#